data_AF-A0A353IMG8-F1
#
_entry.id   AF-A0A353IMG8-F1
#
_cell.length_a   1.000
_cell.length_b   1.000
_cell.length_c   1.000
_cell.angle_alpha   90.00
_cell.angle_beta   90.00
_cell.angle_gamma   90.00
#
_symmetry.space_group_name_H-M   'P 1'
#
loop_
_entity.id
_entity.type
_entity.pdbx_description
1 polymer ?
#
loop_
_entity_poly.entity_id
_entity_poly.type
_entity_poly.pdbx_seq_one_letter_code
_entity_poly.pdbx_strand_id
1 'polypeptide(L)'
;MAALEQCTELLDGLDLEYVHMKPIRRRACGTYAPIKLKSIGKNPAVAVSPPATVNCTVAATLHKWFKTSVKPTAEALGTQVVKIKNAASYMCRNQYGRSDTKLSEHARANALDIKAFVLASGQTVPILGNWPYGYRPERPQLADLPPPNPLRDHSSLPPAGNGTPGIKMLNKMPKDDQFSYELEELRNVASNPFFKPVFAAPVELTDPEDEEPEGPVPAGKLSRAEAKSFLKTIHGDACKIFWTVLGPEANAAHRDHFHLDMRKRRYVRICQ
;
A
#
# COMPACT_ATOMS: atom_id res chain seq x y z
N MET A 1 4.01 -26.56 -3.03
CA MET A 1 4.72 -26.49 -1.75
C MET A 1 5.47 -25.16 -1.64
N ALA A 2 6.45 -24.87 -2.50
CA ALA A 2 7.27 -23.64 -2.45
C ALA A 2 6.50 -22.29 -2.28
N ALA A 3 5.42 -22.06 -3.03
CA ALA A 3 4.69 -20.78 -2.93
C ALA A 3 3.98 -20.56 -1.59
N LEU A 4 3.53 -21.64 -0.94
CA LEU A 4 2.90 -21.56 0.39
C LEU A 4 3.97 -21.29 1.45
N GLU A 5 5.08 -22.00 1.38
CA GLU A 5 6.23 -21.83 2.27
C GLU A 5 6.81 -20.42 2.19
N GLN A 6 7.08 -19.91 0.99
CA GLN A 6 7.52 -18.51 0.78
C GLN A 6 6.49 -17.50 1.30
N CYS A 7 5.20 -17.80 1.19
CA CYS A 7 4.16 -16.95 1.76
C CYS A 7 4.23 -16.96 3.30
N THR A 8 4.34 -18.13 3.92
CA THR A 8 4.44 -18.27 5.37
C THR A 8 5.68 -17.55 5.89
N GLU A 9 6.83 -17.74 5.26
CA GLU A 9 8.08 -17.04 5.60
C GLU A 9 7.93 -15.50 5.48
N LEU A 10 7.33 -15.01 4.39
CA LEU A 10 7.13 -13.58 4.19
C LEU A 10 6.21 -12.93 5.23
N LEU A 11 5.28 -13.70 5.80
CA LEU A 11 4.32 -13.23 6.81
C LEU A 11 4.78 -13.54 8.24
N ASP A 12 5.86 -14.30 8.41
CA ASP A 12 6.39 -14.66 9.71
C ASP A 12 6.82 -13.41 10.48
N GLY A 13 6.54 -13.40 11.79
CA GLY A 13 6.80 -12.24 12.66
C GLY A 13 5.97 -10.99 12.35
N LEU A 14 5.06 -10.99 11.37
CA LEU A 14 4.14 -9.88 11.14
C LEU A 14 2.90 -10.01 12.02
N ASP A 15 2.43 -8.88 12.56
CA ASP A 15 1.20 -8.84 13.33
C ASP A 15 0.00 -8.87 12.38
N LEU A 16 -0.38 -10.05 11.92
CA LEU A 16 -1.49 -10.26 10.99
C LEU A 16 -2.38 -11.40 11.46
N GLU A 17 -3.70 -11.21 11.41
CA GLU A 17 -4.65 -12.34 11.50
C GLU A 17 -5.08 -12.72 10.08
N TYR A 18 -4.77 -13.94 9.65
CA TYR A 18 -5.10 -14.42 8.32
C TYR A 18 -5.32 -15.93 8.29
N VAL A 19 -5.91 -16.42 7.20
CA VAL A 19 -6.08 -17.85 6.93
C VAL A 19 -5.51 -18.16 5.55
N HIS A 20 -4.64 -19.15 5.44
CA HIS A 20 -4.18 -19.65 4.14
C HIS A 20 -5.35 -20.25 3.34
N MET A 21 -5.41 -19.91 2.06
CA MET A 21 -6.42 -20.43 1.15
C MET A 21 -5.79 -21.42 0.16
N LYS A 22 -6.63 -22.30 -0.41
CA LYS A 22 -6.22 -23.14 -1.54
C LYS A 22 -5.81 -22.25 -2.74
N PRO A 23 -4.84 -22.67 -3.57
CA PRO A 23 -4.48 -21.95 -4.78
C PRO A 23 -5.71 -21.63 -5.62
N ILE A 24 -5.80 -20.39 -6.12
CA ILE A 24 -6.88 -19.98 -7.02
C ILE A 24 -6.37 -20.14 -8.44
N ARG A 25 -7.10 -20.89 -9.28
CA ARG A 25 -6.78 -21.11 -10.69
C ARG A 25 -8.06 -21.03 -11.52
N ARG A 26 -8.32 -19.87 -12.13
CA ARG A 26 -9.52 -19.64 -12.97
C ARG A 26 -9.14 -18.94 -14.26
N ARG A 27 -8.95 -19.71 -15.34
CA ARG A 27 -8.42 -19.21 -16.62
C ARG A 27 -7.10 -18.44 -16.39
N ALA A 28 -7.02 -17.18 -16.81
CA ALA A 28 -5.86 -16.32 -16.61
C ALA A 28 -5.76 -15.74 -15.17
N CYS A 29 -6.78 -15.91 -14.33
CA CYS A 29 -6.84 -15.38 -12.97
C CYS A 29 -6.30 -16.39 -11.95
N GLY A 30 -5.71 -15.88 -10.88
CA GLY A 30 -5.27 -16.73 -9.79
C GLY A 30 -4.02 -16.26 -9.09
N THR A 31 -3.72 -16.94 -7.99
CA THR A 31 -2.47 -16.86 -7.25
C THR A 31 -2.21 -18.22 -6.59
N TYR A 32 -0.93 -18.56 -6.42
CA TYR A 32 -0.51 -19.88 -5.94
C TYR A 32 -0.63 -20.03 -4.42
N ALA A 33 -0.59 -18.94 -3.67
CA ALA A 33 -0.73 -18.95 -2.21
C ALA A 33 -1.53 -17.71 -1.75
N PRO A 34 -2.86 -17.69 -1.97
CA PRO A 34 -3.69 -16.62 -1.42
C PRO A 34 -3.87 -16.79 0.09
N ILE A 35 -4.09 -15.68 0.76
CA ILE A 35 -4.58 -15.65 2.14
C ILE A 35 -5.89 -14.88 2.21
N LYS A 36 -6.69 -15.20 3.21
CA LYS A 36 -7.83 -14.38 3.65
C LYS A 36 -7.38 -13.55 4.85
N LEU A 37 -7.02 -12.29 4.59
CA LEU A 37 -6.57 -11.34 5.60
C LEU A 37 -7.77 -10.79 6.38
N LYS A 38 -7.76 -10.93 7.70
CA LYS A 38 -8.82 -10.50 8.60
C LYS A 38 -8.45 -9.25 9.41
N SER A 39 -7.21 -9.12 9.86
CA SER A 39 -6.75 -7.94 10.60
C SER A 39 -5.25 -7.69 10.49
N ILE A 40 -4.83 -6.47 10.84
CA ILE A 40 -3.44 -5.98 10.77
C ILE A 40 -3.08 -5.28 12.08
N GLY A 41 -1.91 -5.56 12.63
CA GLY A 41 -1.49 -5.07 13.95
C GLY A 41 -2.18 -5.82 15.10
N LYS A 42 -1.70 -5.59 16.33
CA LYS A 42 -2.30 -6.12 17.57
C LYS A 42 -2.80 -5.03 18.51
N ASN A 43 -2.20 -3.84 18.50
CA ASN A 43 -2.51 -2.75 19.43
C ASN A 43 -2.69 -1.39 18.71
N PRO A 44 -3.92 -1.03 18.30
CA PRO A 44 -5.06 -1.92 18.17
C PRO A 44 -4.92 -2.82 16.93
N ALA A 45 -5.60 -3.97 16.94
CA ALA A 45 -5.80 -4.74 15.72
C ALA A 45 -6.76 -3.99 14.79
N VAL A 46 -6.33 -3.76 13.55
CA VAL A 46 -7.11 -3.11 12.50
C VAL A 46 -7.86 -4.15 11.70
N ALA A 47 -9.17 -4.27 11.90
CA ALA A 47 -10.00 -5.21 11.17
C ALA A 47 -10.09 -4.86 9.68
N VAL A 48 -9.94 -5.84 8.79
CA VAL A 48 -10.18 -5.71 7.35
C VAL A 48 -11.58 -6.24 7.03
N SER A 49 -12.48 -5.35 6.63
CA SER A 49 -13.91 -5.67 6.53
C SER A 49 -14.52 -5.29 5.18
N PRO A 50 -15.05 -6.25 4.40
CA PRO A 50 -14.93 -7.70 4.61
C PRO A 50 -13.47 -8.18 4.54
N PRO A 51 -13.13 -9.36 5.10
CA PRO A 51 -11.79 -9.93 5.00
C PRO A 51 -11.32 -10.01 3.55
N ALA A 52 -10.08 -9.62 3.29
CA ALA A 52 -9.55 -9.48 1.95
C ALA A 52 -8.86 -10.77 1.47
N THR A 53 -9.20 -11.24 0.27
CA THR A 53 -8.42 -12.29 -0.39
C THR A 53 -7.30 -11.64 -1.20
N VAL A 54 -6.06 -11.80 -0.72
CA VAL A 54 -4.86 -11.18 -1.30
C VAL A 54 -3.71 -12.20 -1.34
N ASN A 55 -2.66 -11.91 -2.09
CA ASN A 55 -1.38 -12.60 -1.97
C ASN A 55 -0.58 -12.05 -0.77
N CYS A 56 0.47 -12.77 -0.40
CA CYS A 56 1.20 -12.50 0.84
C CYS A 56 2.09 -11.25 0.72
N THR A 57 2.54 -10.91 -0.49
CA THR A 57 3.25 -9.64 -0.75
C THR A 57 2.36 -8.43 -0.47
N VAL A 58 1.10 -8.43 -0.93
CA VAL A 58 0.15 -7.35 -0.62
C VAL A 58 -0.07 -7.26 0.88
N ALA A 59 -0.27 -8.38 1.58
CA ALA A 59 -0.49 -8.37 3.03
C ALA A 59 0.71 -7.84 3.82
N ALA A 60 1.94 -8.30 3.52
CA ALA A 60 3.15 -7.80 4.15
C ALA A 60 3.38 -6.30 3.87
N THR A 61 3.12 -5.88 2.63
CA THR A 61 3.25 -4.47 2.22
C THR A 61 2.23 -3.59 2.92
N LEU A 62 0.99 -4.08 3.06
CA LEU A 62 -0.07 -3.39 3.76
C LEU A 62 0.25 -3.26 5.25
N HIS A 63 0.76 -4.32 5.90
CA HIS A 63 1.27 -4.27 7.27
C HIS A 63 2.33 -3.17 7.43
N LYS A 64 3.31 -3.12 6.52
CA LYS A 64 4.36 -2.08 6.52
C LYS A 64 3.75 -0.68 6.44
N TRP A 65 2.87 -0.42 5.47
CA TRP A 65 2.22 0.88 5.32
C TRP A 65 1.41 1.28 6.56
N PHE A 66 0.71 0.33 7.18
CA PHE A 66 0.00 0.57 8.43
C PHE A 66 0.93 0.96 9.57
N LYS A 67 2.00 0.17 9.77
CA LYS A 67 2.98 0.39 10.83
C LYS A 67 3.72 1.72 10.67
N THR A 68 4.08 2.10 9.44
CA THR A 68 4.96 3.26 9.21
C THR A 68 4.25 4.55 8.83
N SER A 69 2.97 4.51 8.46
CA SER A 69 2.23 5.71 8.02
C SER A 69 0.86 5.80 8.66
N VAL A 70 -0.03 4.81 8.45
CA VAL A 70 -1.44 4.95 8.88
C VAL A 70 -1.58 5.09 10.39
N LYS A 71 -0.91 4.22 11.16
CA LYS A 71 -0.94 4.24 12.63
C LYS A 71 -0.37 5.55 13.19
N PRO A 72 0.90 5.93 12.90
CA PRO A 72 1.46 7.15 13.47
C PRO A 72 0.72 8.42 13.00
N THR A 73 0.19 8.46 11.77
CA THR A 73 -0.59 9.63 11.29
C THR A 73 -1.91 9.77 12.05
N ALA A 74 -2.59 8.66 12.36
CA ALA A 74 -3.80 8.70 13.17
C ALA A 74 -3.50 9.10 14.62
N GLU A 75 -2.43 8.54 15.20
CA GLU A 75 -2.02 8.82 16.59
C GLU A 75 -1.61 10.29 16.77
N ALA A 76 -0.92 10.87 15.79
CA ALA A 76 -0.59 12.30 15.78
C ALA A 76 -1.84 13.22 15.74
N LEU A 77 -2.98 12.70 15.30
CA LEU A 77 -4.28 13.38 15.32
C LEU A 77 -5.14 12.97 16.53
N GLY A 78 -4.55 12.36 17.55
CA GLY A 78 -5.23 11.98 18.79
C GLY A 78 -6.24 10.84 18.63
N THR A 79 -6.07 9.98 17.62
CA THR A 79 -6.99 8.88 17.33
C THR A 79 -6.26 7.63 16.86
N GLN A 80 -6.97 6.54 16.64
CA GLN A 80 -6.42 5.30 16.09
C GLN A 80 -7.37 4.75 15.04
N VAL A 81 -6.82 4.13 13.99
CA VAL A 81 -7.61 3.35 13.04
C VAL A 81 -7.85 1.97 13.63
N VAL A 82 -9.10 1.50 13.64
CA VAL A 82 -9.48 0.16 14.13
C VAL A 82 -10.10 -0.72 13.05
N LYS A 83 -10.46 -0.15 11.90
CA LYS A 83 -11.02 -0.93 10.78
C LYS A 83 -10.76 -0.27 9.43
N ILE A 84 -10.48 -1.11 8.43
CA ILE A 84 -10.49 -0.81 7.01
C ILE A 84 -11.83 -1.28 6.44
N LYS A 85 -12.56 -0.39 5.76
CA LYS A 85 -13.66 -0.80 4.88
C LYS A 85 -13.08 -1.17 3.52
N ASN A 86 -12.92 -2.47 3.29
CA ASN A 86 -12.51 -3.06 2.03
C ASN A 86 -13.64 -2.89 0.99
N ALA A 87 -13.30 -2.37 -0.18
CA ALA A 87 -14.21 -2.22 -1.31
C ALA A 87 -14.10 -3.42 -2.27
N ALA A 88 -12.88 -3.86 -2.57
CA ALA A 88 -12.60 -5.03 -3.39
C ALA A 88 -11.23 -5.63 -3.07
N SER A 89 -11.12 -6.96 -3.17
CA SER A 89 -9.87 -7.70 -3.05
C SER A 89 -9.69 -8.61 -4.27
N TYR A 90 -9.71 -9.94 -4.14
CA TYR A 90 -9.70 -10.82 -5.30
C TYR A 90 -10.99 -10.67 -6.13
N MET A 91 -10.84 -10.32 -7.41
CA MET A 91 -11.93 -10.29 -8.38
C MET A 91 -11.39 -10.60 -9.77
N CYS A 92 -11.78 -11.75 -10.31
CA CYS A 92 -11.30 -12.20 -11.62
C CYS A 92 -12.04 -11.48 -12.76
N ARG A 93 -11.45 -10.38 -13.21
CA ARG A 93 -11.86 -9.56 -14.36
C ARG A 93 -10.65 -8.84 -14.98
N ASN A 94 -10.85 -8.27 -16.17
CA ASN A 94 -9.91 -7.32 -16.75
C ASN A 94 -10.01 -5.94 -16.07
N GLN A 95 -9.04 -5.06 -16.34
CA GLN A 95 -9.02 -3.70 -15.82
C GLN A 95 -10.30 -2.95 -16.21
N TYR A 96 -10.83 -2.12 -15.28
CA TYR A 96 -12.10 -1.41 -15.46
C TYR A 96 -13.32 -2.27 -15.85
N GLY A 97 -13.22 -3.61 -15.77
CA GLY A 97 -14.27 -4.53 -16.23
C GLY A 97 -14.35 -4.68 -17.76
N ARG A 98 -13.42 -4.12 -18.52
CA ARG A 98 -13.48 -4.10 -19.99
C ARG A 98 -12.70 -5.24 -20.63
N SER A 99 -13.29 -5.93 -21.62
CA SER A 99 -12.72 -7.12 -22.26
C SER A 99 -11.43 -6.85 -23.05
N ASP A 100 -11.25 -5.64 -23.56
CA ASP A 100 -10.12 -5.18 -24.38
C ASP A 100 -8.90 -4.72 -23.55
N THR A 101 -9.01 -4.68 -22.23
CA THR A 101 -7.92 -4.25 -21.35
C THR A 101 -7.13 -5.43 -20.78
N LYS A 102 -5.95 -5.13 -20.23
CA LYS A 102 -5.11 -6.13 -19.56
C LYS A 102 -5.83 -6.71 -18.34
N LEU A 103 -5.42 -7.91 -17.94
CA LEU A 103 -5.90 -8.54 -16.71
C LEU A 103 -5.59 -7.64 -15.49
N SER A 104 -6.59 -7.47 -14.61
CA SER A 104 -6.45 -6.66 -13.40
C SER A 104 -5.53 -7.32 -12.36
N GLU A 105 -4.88 -6.51 -11.53
CA GLU A 105 -4.14 -7.03 -10.38
C GLU A 105 -5.06 -7.66 -9.31
N HIS A 106 -6.33 -7.23 -9.22
CA HIS A 106 -7.35 -7.93 -8.42
C HIS A 106 -7.55 -9.38 -8.88
N ALA A 107 -7.42 -9.66 -10.18
CA ALA A 107 -7.55 -11.01 -10.71
C ALA A 107 -6.35 -11.91 -10.34
N ARG A 108 -5.27 -11.32 -9.83
CA ARG A 108 -4.07 -11.99 -9.31
C ARG A 108 -4.01 -11.99 -7.78
N ALA A 109 -5.07 -11.53 -7.10
CA ALA A 109 -5.06 -11.21 -5.67
C ALA A 109 -3.90 -10.24 -5.28
N ASN A 110 -3.42 -9.46 -6.24
CA ASN A 110 -2.25 -8.60 -6.12
C ASN A 110 -2.63 -7.12 -5.92
N ALA A 111 -3.89 -6.87 -5.54
CA ALA A 111 -4.43 -5.54 -5.28
C ALA A 111 -5.50 -5.55 -4.18
N LEU A 112 -5.67 -4.40 -3.53
CA LEU A 112 -6.69 -4.12 -2.53
C LEU A 112 -7.29 -2.73 -2.76
N ASP A 113 -8.61 -2.63 -2.74
CA ASP A 113 -9.35 -1.37 -2.78
C ASP A 113 -9.88 -1.04 -1.38
N ILE A 114 -9.54 0.13 -0.85
CA ILE A 114 -10.01 0.62 0.46
C ILE A 114 -10.94 1.81 0.21
N LYS A 115 -12.16 1.79 0.75
CA LYS A 115 -13.14 2.90 0.61
C LYS A 115 -13.29 3.78 1.84
N ALA A 116 -12.88 3.30 3.03
CA ALA A 116 -12.95 4.07 4.25
C ALA A 116 -12.07 3.49 5.36
N PHE A 117 -11.77 4.33 6.35
CA PHE A 117 -11.20 3.93 7.64
C PHE A 117 -12.24 4.15 8.74
N VAL A 118 -12.25 3.31 9.77
CA VAL A 118 -13.03 3.54 10.99
C VAL A 118 -12.07 3.76 12.13
N LEU A 119 -12.31 4.83 12.87
CA LEU A 119 -11.49 5.24 14.01
C LEU A 119 -11.96 4.56 15.29
N ALA A 120 -11.12 4.53 16.31
CA ALA A 120 -11.47 4.03 17.65
C ALA A 120 -12.65 4.80 18.27
N SER A 121 -12.89 6.05 17.85
CA SER A 121 -14.07 6.85 18.20
C SER A 121 -15.38 6.38 17.58
N GLY A 122 -15.34 5.36 16.70
CA GLY A 122 -16.46 4.88 15.89
C GLY A 122 -16.72 5.70 14.62
N GLN A 123 -16.06 6.86 14.46
CA GLN A 123 -16.20 7.67 13.25
C GLN A 123 -15.71 6.91 12.01
N THR A 124 -16.52 6.88 10.95
CA THR A 124 -16.08 6.44 9.63
C THR A 124 -15.55 7.63 8.85
N VAL A 125 -14.33 7.50 8.32
CA VAL A 125 -13.70 8.43 7.39
C VAL A 125 -13.74 7.80 5.98
N PRO A 126 -14.82 8.02 5.20
CA PRO A 126 -14.87 7.57 3.82
C PRO A 126 -13.93 8.38 2.93
N ILE A 127 -13.32 7.75 1.94
CA ILE A 127 -12.50 8.44 0.93
C ILE A 127 -13.39 9.35 0.09
N LEU A 128 -14.54 8.84 -0.35
CA LEU A 128 -15.57 9.66 -0.98
C LEU A 128 -16.02 10.78 -0.02
N GLY A 129 -15.96 12.02 -0.49
CA GLY A 129 -16.38 13.20 0.26
C GLY A 129 -15.33 13.78 1.22
N ASN A 130 -14.28 13.02 1.59
CA ASN A 130 -13.15 13.53 2.38
C ASN A 130 -11.83 13.61 1.60
N TRP A 131 -11.83 13.28 0.31
CA TRP A 131 -10.67 13.55 -0.53
C TRP A 131 -10.56 15.07 -0.82
N PRO A 132 -9.39 15.69 -0.62
CA PRO A 132 -9.20 17.12 -0.88
C PRO A 132 -8.96 17.39 -2.37
N TYR A 133 -10.03 17.36 -3.18
CA TYR A 133 -9.95 17.70 -4.60
C TYR A 133 -9.30 19.07 -4.82
N GLY A 134 -8.36 19.14 -5.78
CA GLY A 134 -7.68 20.39 -6.12
C GLY A 134 -6.59 20.81 -5.13
N TYR A 135 -6.34 20.02 -4.08
CA TYR A 135 -5.20 20.21 -3.20
C TYR A 135 -3.91 19.83 -3.92
N ARG A 136 -3.15 20.85 -4.32
CA ARG A 136 -1.74 20.71 -4.67
C ARG A 136 -0.96 20.84 -3.36
N PRO A 137 -0.29 19.79 -2.84
CA PRO A 137 0.76 20.06 -1.87
C PRO A 137 1.72 21.06 -2.54
N GLU A 138 2.33 21.95 -1.75
CA GLU A 138 3.46 22.74 -2.25
C GLU A 138 4.37 21.77 -3.01
N ARG A 139 4.58 22.03 -4.31
CA ARG A 139 5.54 21.26 -5.07
C ARG A 139 6.84 21.34 -4.25
N PRO A 140 7.53 20.21 -3.99
CA PRO A 140 8.91 20.30 -3.54
C PRO A 140 9.61 21.33 -4.42
N GLN A 141 10.38 22.24 -3.82
CA GLN A 141 11.10 23.21 -4.64
C GLN A 141 11.92 22.43 -5.66
N LEU A 142 12.15 22.99 -6.84
CA LEU A 142 12.82 22.29 -7.95
C LEU A 142 14.18 21.67 -7.52
N ALA A 143 14.78 22.19 -6.45
CA ALA A 143 15.99 21.69 -5.81
C ALA A 143 15.84 20.32 -5.10
N ASP A 144 14.62 19.89 -4.74
CA ASP A 144 14.36 18.66 -3.97
C ASP A 144 13.90 17.48 -4.83
N LEU A 145 13.63 17.71 -6.12
CA LEU A 145 13.33 16.64 -7.06
C LEU A 145 14.66 16.06 -7.58
N PRO A 146 14.79 14.72 -7.73
CA PRO A 146 15.88 14.19 -8.53
C PRO A 146 15.82 14.85 -9.92
N PRO A 147 16.98 15.18 -10.53
CA PRO A 147 17.00 15.89 -11.80
C PRO A 147 16.14 15.12 -12.82
N PRO A 148 15.41 15.84 -13.70
CA PRO A 148 14.67 15.18 -14.76
C PRO A 148 15.62 14.27 -15.52
N ASN A 149 15.15 13.05 -15.83
CA ASN A 149 15.91 12.11 -16.62
C ASN A 149 16.44 12.84 -17.87
N PRO A 150 17.77 12.91 -18.11
CA PRO A 150 18.33 13.67 -19.23
C PRO A 150 17.86 13.16 -20.60
N LEU A 151 17.26 11.96 -20.65
CA LEU A 151 16.60 11.40 -21.84
C LEU A 151 15.17 11.93 -22.07
N ARG A 152 14.69 12.87 -21.26
CA ARG A 152 13.38 13.49 -21.35
C ARG A 152 13.46 15.01 -21.56
N ASP A 153 14.56 15.47 -22.14
CA ASP A 153 14.57 16.76 -22.78
C ASP A 153 13.63 16.73 -24.00
N HIS A 154 12.49 17.40 -23.87
CA HIS A 154 11.51 17.53 -24.94
C HIS A 154 11.85 18.67 -25.91
N SER A 155 12.98 19.37 -25.72
CA SER A 155 13.45 20.45 -26.60
C SER A 155 13.70 20.00 -28.04
N SER A 156 13.79 18.69 -28.28
CA SER A 156 14.12 18.09 -29.57
C SER A 156 13.02 17.16 -30.14
N LEU A 157 11.81 17.15 -29.57
CA LEU A 157 10.70 16.42 -30.20
C LEU A 157 10.10 17.24 -31.36
N PRO A 158 9.97 16.66 -32.58
CA PRO A 158 9.24 17.31 -33.66
C PRO A 158 7.73 17.38 -33.33
N PRO A 159 6.99 18.38 -33.85
CA PRO A 159 5.57 18.49 -33.60
C PRO A 159 4.82 17.25 -34.09
N ALA A 160 3.81 16.82 -33.33
CA ALA A 160 3.01 15.65 -33.64
C ALA A 160 2.33 15.80 -35.02
N GLY A 161 2.82 15.06 -36.01
CA GLY A 161 2.21 14.97 -37.33
C GLY A 161 0.89 14.20 -37.27
N ASN A 162 -0.12 14.68 -38.00
CA ASN A 162 -1.38 13.96 -38.20
C ASN A 162 -1.15 12.68 -39.01
N GLY A 163 -1.32 11.53 -38.39
CA GLY A 163 -1.39 10.24 -39.07
C GLY A 163 -0.58 9.17 -38.35
N THR A 164 -1.25 8.12 -37.87
CA THR A 164 -0.60 6.92 -37.33
C THR A 164 -0.50 5.87 -38.44
N PRO A 165 0.69 5.51 -38.97
CA PRO A 165 0.84 4.32 -39.80
C PRO A 165 1.03 3.09 -38.91
N GLY A 166 0.33 2.01 -39.26
CA GLY A 166 0.11 0.81 -38.45
C GLY A 166 1.36 0.10 -37.92
N ILE A 167 1.27 -0.35 -36.67
CA ILE A 167 2.27 -1.22 -36.05
C ILE A 167 2.06 -2.65 -36.57
N LYS A 168 3.05 -3.17 -37.31
CA LYS A 168 3.19 -4.59 -37.63
C LYS A 168 3.40 -5.40 -36.34
N MET A 169 2.60 -6.44 -36.16
CA MET A 169 2.77 -7.39 -35.06
C MET A 169 4.08 -8.17 -35.19
N LEU A 170 4.96 -8.04 -34.20
CA LEU A 170 6.12 -8.91 -34.06
C LEU A 170 5.69 -10.23 -33.41
N ASN A 171 5.58 -11.27 -34.21
CA ASN A 171 5.52 -12.65 -33.75
C ASN A 171 6.90 -13.08 -33.24
N LYS A 172 6.92 -13.76 -32.08
CA LYS A 172 8.01 -14.53 -31.43
C LYS A 172 8.65 -13.83 -30.20
N MET A 173 8.36 -14.36 -29.01
CA MET A 173 9.09 -14.08 -27.77
C MET A 173 10.39 -14.88 -27.73
N PRO A 174 11.54 -14.29 -27.33
CA PRO A 174 12.75 -15.05 -27.03
C PRO A 174 12.55 -15.83 -25.73
N LYS A 175 12.92 -17.11 -25.78
CA LYS A 175 13.22 -17.91 -24.59
C LYS A 175 14.64 -17.52 -24.22
N ASP A 176 14.84 -16.86 -23.08
CA ASP A 176 15.97 -17.14 -22.18
C ASP A 176 15.86 -16.28 -20.92
N ASP A 177 16.21 -16.96 -19.84
CA ASP A 177 16.08 -16.63 -18.44
C ASP A 177 17.24 -15.75 -17.99
N GLN A 178 16.97 -14.53 -17.52
CA GLN A 178 17.96 -13.68 -16.85
C GLN A 178 17.29 -12.84 -15.75
N PHE A 179 17.02 -13.49 -14.62
CA PHE A 179 16.84 -12.80 -13.34
C PHE A 179 17.81 -13.38 -12.30
N SER A 180 19.09 -13.06 -12.46
CA SER A 180 20.09 -13.18 -11.40
C SER A 180 20.46 -11.78 -10.92
N TYR A 181 20.12 -11.45 -9.67
CA TYR A 181 20.78 -10.37 -8.94
C TYR A 181 21.49 -11.03 -7.75
N GLU A 182 22.79 -10.78 -7.64
CA GLU A 182 23.72 -11.40 -6.68
C GLU A 182 23.43 -10.99 -5.23
N LEU A 183 23.60 -11.97 -4.33
CA LEU A 183 23.42 -11.90 -2.87
C LEU A 183 24.40 -10.95 -2.15
N GLU A 184 25.39 -10.40 -2.84
CA GLU A 184 26.47 -9.61 -2.24
C GLU A 184 26.04 -8.17 -1.88
N GLU A 185 25.09 -7.56 -2.61
CA GLU A 185 24.68 -6.17 -2.36
C GLU A 185 23.79 -5.99 -1.11
N LEU A 186 23.26 -7.08 -0.55
CA LEU A 186 22.47 -7.07 0.69
C LEU A 186 23.33 -7.07 1.96
N ARG A 187 24.65 -7.34 1.87
CA ARG A 187 25.53 -7.46 3.04
C ARG A 187 26.04 -6.12 3.61
N ASN A 188 25.98 -5.02 2.86
CA ASN A 188 26.58 -3.74 3.29
C ASN A 188 25.65 -2.80 4.08
N VAL A 189 24.46 -3.24 4.48
CA VAL A 189 23.53 -2.42 5.31
C VAL A 189 23.83 -2.56 6.81
N ALA A 190 24.58 -3.60 7.21
CA ALA A 190 24.80 -3.96 8.62
C ALA A 190 25.95 -3.20 9.32
N SER A 191 26.64 -2.28 8.66
CA SER A 191 27.83 -1.59 9.18
C SER A 191 27.64 -0.10 9.47
N ASN A 192 26.40 0.38 9.61
CA ASN A 192 26.13 1.80 9.88
C ASN A 192 26.52 2.18 11.33
N PRO A 193 27.52 3.06 11.53
CA PRO A 193 28.06 3.40 12.86
C PRO A 193 27.18 4.40 13.66
N PHE A 194 26.03 4.81 13.14
CA PHE A 194 25.14 5.78 13.80
C PHE A 194 24.06 5.15 14.71
N PHE A 195 24.09 3.84 14.95
CA PHE A 195 23.21 3.19 15.91
C PHE A 195 23.94 3.01 17.25
N LYS A 196 23.54 3.76 18.28
CA LYS A 196 23.92 3.48 19.68
C LYS A 196 22.65 3.18 20.49
N PRO A 197 22.55 2.01 21.15
CA PRO A 197 21.52 1.78 22.14
C PRO A 197 21.89 2.54 23.42
N VAL A 198 20.96 3.35 23.93
CA VAL A 198 21.09 3.94 25.27
C VAL A 198 20.55 2.93 26.27
N PHE A 199 21.46 2.33 27.05
CA PHE A 199 21.12 1.66 28.30
C PHE A 199 21.03 2.72 29.39
N ALA A 200 19.86 2.89 29.99
CA ALA A 200 19.68 3.71 31.19
C ALA A 200 19.67 2.79 32.43
N ALA A 201 20.33 3.29 33.48
CA ALA A 201 20.63 2.63 34.75
C ALA A 201 19.38 2.49 35.68
N PRO A 202 19.49 1.82 36.85
CA PRO A 202 18.34 1.37 37.61
C PRO A 202 17.68 2.53 38.36
N VAL A 203 16.36 2.64 38.25
CA VAL A 203 15.55 3.57 39.04
C VAL A 203 14.97 2.80 40.23
N GLU A 204 15.19 3.37 41.40
CA GLU A 204 14.82 2.86 42.72
C GLU A 204 13.29 2.90 42.91
N LEU A 205 12.73 1.77 43.35
CA LEU A 205 11.29 1.60 43.59
C LEU A 205 10.84 2.47 44.76
N THR A 206 9.93 3.40 44.48
CA THR A 206 8.98 3.90 45.47
C THR A 206 7.59 3.62 44.92
N ASP A 207 6.80 2.88 45.69
CA ASP A 207 5.41 2.55 45.37
C ASP A 207 4.52 3.79 45.50
N PRO A 208 3.64 4.08 44.52
CA PRO A 208 2.41 4.79 44.78
C PRO A 208 1.24 3.82 44.68
N GLU A 209 0.45 3.83 45.76
CA GLU A 209 -0.85 3.21 45.91
C GLU A 209 -1.84 3.72 44.83
N ASP A 210 -2.64 2.79 44.31
CA ASP A 210 -3.97 2.98 43.72
C ASP A 210 -4.17 4.01 42.59
N GLU A 211 -3.84 3.64 41.35
CA GLU A 211 -4.63 4.04 40.17
C GLU A 211 -5.02 2.82 39.33
N GLU A 212 -6.33 2.68 39.09
CA GLU A 212 -6.99 1.60 38.36
C GLU A 212 -6.47 1.38 36.92
N PRO A 213 -6.56 0.15 36.36
CA PRO A 213 -5.97 -0.19 35.06
C PRO A 213 -6.59 0.61 33.90
N GLU A 214 -5.70 1.08 33.02
CA GLU A 214 -5.96 1.86 31.81
C GLU A 214 -7.21 1.38 31.03
N GLY A 215 -8.30 2.14 31.15
CA GLY A 215 -9.40 2.10 30.20
C GLY A 215 -8.95 2.60 28.82
N PRO A 216 -9.64 2.24 27.72
CA PRO A 216 -9.28 2.72 26.39
C PRO A 216 -9.34 4.24 26.36
N VAL A 217 -8.21 4.89 26.05
CA VAL A 217 -8.13 6.33 25.77
C VAL A 217 -9.31 6.70 24.84
N PRO A 218 -10.19 7.66 25.21
CA PRO A 218 -11.31 8.03 24.35
C PRO A 218 -10.75 8.64 23.07
N ALA A 219 -10.71 7.85 22.00
CA ALA A 219 -10.13 8.28 20.74
C ALA A 219 -10.87 9.50 20.19
N GLY A 220 -10.11 10.51 19.76
CA GLY A 220 -10.66 11.72 19.15
C GLY A 220 -11.41 11.40 17.84
N LYS A 221 -12.47 12.17 17.57
CA LYS A 221 -13.04 12.27 16.22
C LYS A 221 -12.21 13.28 15.43
N LEU A 222 -11.96 12.99 14.16
CA LEU A 222 -11.34 13.94 13.23
C LEU A 222 -12.38 14.94 12.72
N SER A 223 -12.02 16.21 12.70
CA SER A 223 -12.70 17.23 11.90
C SER A 223 -12.59 16.92 10.40
N ARG A 224 -13.37 17.61 9.57
CA ARG A 224 -13.30 17.45 8.11
C ARG A 224 -11.92 17.82 7.53
N ALA A 225 -11.25 18.81 8.12
CA ALA A 225 -9.92 19.24 7.69
C ALA A 225 -8.86 18.18 8.02
N GLU A 226 -8.90 17.64 9.25
CA GLU A 226 -8.01 16.57 9.68
C GLU A 226 -8.24 15.28 8.89
N ALA A 227 -9.50 14.92 8.63
CA ALA A 227 -9.82 13.76 7.78
C ALA A 227 -9.23 13.89 6.36
N LYS A 228 -9.31 15.08 5.75
CA LYS A 228 -8.69 15.37 4.45
C LYS A 228 -7.17 15.26 4.50
N SER A 229 -6.56 15.85 5.52
CA SER A 229 -5.10 15.80 5.75
C SER A 229 -4.63 14.35 5.95
N PHE A 230 -5.28 13.62 6.85
CA PHE A 230 -5.05 12.20 7.12
C PHE A 230 -5.05 11.38 5.83
N LEU A 231 -6.12 11.47 5.03
CA LEU A 231 -6.24 10.71 3.78
C LEU A 231 -5.16 11.08 2.76
N LYS A 232 -4.79 12.36 2.62
CA LYS A 232 -3.76 12.78 1.66
C LYS A 232 -2.37 12.32 2.09
N THR A 233 -2.05 12.42 3.38
CA THR A 233 -0.78 11.98 3.95
C THR A 233 -0.57 10.49 3.74
N ILE A 234 -1.52 9.66 4.19
CA ILE A 234 -1.37 8.19 4.08
C ILE A 234 -1.36 7.72 2.62
N HIS A 235 -2.08 8.40 1.72
CA HIS A 235 -2.02 8.10 0.29
C HIS A 235 -0.65 8.45 -0.31
N GLY A 236 -0.10 9.63 0.01
CA GLY A 236 1.24 10.02 -0.42
C GLY A 236 2.32 9.06 0.06
N ASP A 237 2.22 8.59 1.31
CA ASP A 237 3.12 7.58 1.85
C ASP A 237 2.93 6.20 1.23
N ALA A 238 1.69 5.82 0.90
CA ALA A 238 1.42 4.59 0.17
C ALA A 238 2.18 4.57 -1.17
N CYS A 239 2.30 5.71 -1.86
CA CYS A 239 3.04 5.81 -3.11
C CYS A 239 4.54 5.49 -2.97
N LYS A 240 5.10 5.60 -1.75
CA LYS A 240 6.50 5.24 -1.44
C LYS A 240 6.66 3.74 -1.16
N ILE A 241 5.57 3.00 -1.04
CA ILE A 241 5.55 1.60 -0.59
C ILE A 241 5.02 0.68 -1.70
N PHE A 242 3.86 1.01 -2.25
CA PHE A 242 3.22 0.24 -3.32
C PHE A 242 3.74 0.63 -4.71
N TRP A 243 3.53 -0.25 -5.70
CA TRP A 243 3.93 0.04 -7.07
C TRP A 243 2.92 0.89 -7.82
N THR A 244 1.65 0.77 -7.45
CA THR A 244 0.55 1.58 -7.98
C THR A 244 -0.37 1.95 -6.83
N VAL A 245 -0.61 3.24 -6.69
CA VAL A 245 -1.57 3.85 -5.78
C VAL A 245 -2.42 4.79 -6.61
N LEU A 246 -3.72 4.50 -6.69
CA LEU A 246 -4.69 5.35 -7.38
C LEU A 246 -5.74 5.81 -6.38
N GLY A 247 -5.97 7.11 -6.33
CA GLY A 247 -7.03 7.73 -5.54
C GLY A 247 -8.08 8.42 -6.41
N PRO A 248 -8.94 9.24 -5.80
CA PRO A 248 -10.05 9.90 -6.48
C PRO A 248 -9.67 10.87 -7.61
N GLU A 249 -8.41 11.30 -7.68
CA GLU A 249 -7.90 12.15 -8.77
C GLU A 249 -7.41 11.34 -9.97
N ALA A 250 -7.22 10.02 -9.84
CA ALA A 250 -6.69 9.19 -10.92
C ALA A 250 -7.66 9.06 -12.10
N ASN A 251 -8.93 8.76 -11.83
CA ASN A 251 -10.04 8.73 -12.80
C ASN A 251 -11.38 8.37 -12.12
N ALA A 252 -12.46 8.40 -12.90
CA ALA A 252 -13.82 8.09 -12.44
C ALA A 252 -13.96 6.71 -11.76
N ALA A 253 -13.16 5.71 -12.15
CA ALA A 253 -13.25 4.37 -11.57
C ALA A 253 -12.70 4.31 -10.13
N HIS A 254 -11.86 5.26 -9.73
CA HIS A 254 -11.22 5.30 -8.40
C HIS A 254 -11.73 6.45 -7.53
N ARG A 255 -12.85 7.08 -7.93
CA ARG A 255 -13.40 8.28 -7.28
C ARG A 255 -13.75 8.13 -5.79
N ASP A 256 -13.94 6.91 -5.32
CA ASP A 256 -14.49 6.60 -4.00
C ASP A 256 -13.60 5.66 -3.16
N HIS A 257 -12.40 5.31 -3.64
CA HIS A 257 -11.50 4.39 -2.97
C HIS A 257 -10.03 4.63 -3.33
N PHE A 258 -9.13 4.04 -2.54
CA PHE A 258 -7.73 3.87 -2.89
C PHE A 258 -7.53 2.49 -3.48
N HIS A 259 -6.95 2.41 -4.66
CA HIS A 259 -6.46 1.18 -5.26
C HIS A 259 -4.96 1.02 -4.99
N LEU A 260 -4.58 -0.07 -4.34
CA LEU A 260 -3.20 -0.38 -3.98
C LEU A 260 -2.79 -1.69 -4.65
N ASP A 261 -1.74 -1.68 -5.48
CA ASP A 261 -1.22 -2.91 -6.11
C ASP A 261 0.31 -3.03 -6.08
N MET A 262 0.77 -4.29 -6.17
CA MET A 262 2.19 -4.66 -6.15
C MET A 262 2.73 -5.08 -7.52
N ARG A 263 2.08 -4.65 -8.61
CA ARG A 263 2.57 -4.92 -9.96
C ARG A 263 3.87 -4.16 -10.19
N LYS A 264 4.99 -4.88 -10.19
CA LYS A 264 6.30 -4.34 -10.55
C LYS A 264 6.21 -3.54 -11.86
N ARG A 265 6.66 -2.29 -11.80
CA ARG A 265 6.76 -1.39 -12.96
C ARG A 265 8.22 -1.20 -13.29
N ARG A 266 8.58 -1.23 -14.58
CA ARG A 266 9.99 -1.23 -14.99
C ARG A 266 10.75 0.05 -14.66
N TYR A 267 10.06 1.20 -14.64
CA TYR A 267 10.74 2.51 -14.61
C TYR A 267 10.15 3.51 -13.61
N VAL A 268 8.86 3.43 -13.28
CA VAL A 268 8.20 4.38 -12.37
C VAL A 268 7.11 3.70 -11.56
N ARG A 269 6.96 4.11 -10.29
CA ARG A 269 5.74 3.85 -9.53
C ARG A 269 4.62 4.75 -10.03
N ILE A 270 3.39 4.26 -10.01
CA ILE A 270 2.21 5.07 -10.35
C ILE A 270 1.62 5.59 -9.05
N CYS A 271 1.50 6.91 -8.94
CA CYS A 271 0.90 7.61 -7.82
C CYS A 271 -0.01 8.70 -8.40
N GLN A 272 -1.32 8.52 -8.30
CA GLN A 272 -2.33 9.40 -8.92
C GLN A 272 -3.54 9.57 -8.01
#